data_AF-A0A0V1MYC9-F1
#
_entry.id   AF-A0A0V1MYC9-F1
#
_cell.length_a   1.000
_cell.length_b   1.000
_cell.length_c   1.000
_cell.angle_alpha   90.00
_cell.angle_beta   90.00
_cell.angle_gamma   90.00
#
_symmetry.space_group_name_H-M   'P 1'
#
loop_
_entity.id
_entity.type
_entity.pdbx_description
1 polymer ?
#
loop_
_entity_poly.entity_id
_entity_poly.type
_entity_poly.pdbx_seq_one_letter_code
_entity_poly.pdbx_strand_id
1 'polypeptide(L)' 'LYKAPAQAQGKLLTAGAGAANWAPNAAAVTEPNGHSFAKALEHVIAANVDNKFISYNNHPPDVPKVQTKSNS' A
#
# COMPACT_ATOMS: atom_id res chain seq x y z
N LEU A 1 8.54 3.34 -2.45
CA LEU A 1 7.74 3.74 -1.27
C LEU A 1 7.80 2.61 -0.26
N TYR A 2 8.15 2.90 0.99
CA TYR A 2 8.08 1.94 2.09
C TYR A 2 7.23 2.52 3.21
N LYS A 3 6.18 1.82 3.64
CA LYS A 3 5.32 2.24 4.76
C LYS A 3 5.65 1.40 5.98
N ALA A 4 6.17 2.04 7.02
CA ALA A 4 6.43 1.36 8.28
C ALA A 4 5.12 0.93 8.98
N PRO A 5 5.16 -0.10 9.83
CA PRO A 5 4.03 -0.50 10.66
C PRO A 5 3.47 0.69 11.45
N ALA A 6 2.13 0.78 11.54
CA ALA A 6 1.42 1.86 12.24
C ALA A 6 1.71 3.32 11.80
N GLN A 7 2.46 3.54 10.72
CA GLN A 7 2.67 4.87 10.15
C GLN A 7 1.69 5.13 8.99
N ALA A 8 1.11 6.32 8.95
CA ALA A 8 0.26 6.76 7.84
C ALA A 8 1.11 7.20 6.63
N GLN A 9 2.23 7.88 6.89
CA GLN A 9 3.20 8.32 5.91
C GLN A 9 4.24 7.22 5.65
N GLY A 10 4.54 6.98 4.37
CA GLY A 10 5.69 6.16 4.00
C GLY A 10 6.98 6.96 3.90
N LYS A 11 8.06 6.31 3.49
CA LYS A 11 9.29 6.93 3.03
C LYS A 11 9.51 6.65 1.55
N LEU A 12 10.02 7.62 0.81
CA LEU A 12 10.35 7.51 -0.60
C LEU A 12 11.87 7.44 -0.77
N LEU A 13 12.33 6.58 -1.67
CA LEU A 13 13.72 6.55 -2.10
C LEU A 13 13.89 7.56 -3.23
N THR A 14 14.67 8.60 -3.00
CA THR A 14 14.99 9.61 -4.04
C THR A 14 16.30 9.23 -4.71
N ALA A 15 16.37 9.25 -6.03
CA ALA A 15 17.62 8.98 -6.74
C ALA A 15 18.64 10.11 -6.48
N GLY A 16 19.91 9.75 -6.22
CA GLY A 16 21.04 10.69 -6.22
C GLY A 16 21.52 11.27 -4.88
N ALA A 17 20.85 11.03 -3.73
CA ALA A 17 21.25 11.63 -2.43
C ALA A 17 21.89 10.65 -1.40
N GLY A 18 22.44 9.51 -1.85
CA GLY A 18 23.21 8.58 -1.01
C GLY A 18 22.41 7.85 0.09
N ALA A 19 23.04 7.44 1.20
CA ALA A 19 22.39 6.67 2.28
C ALA A 19 21.24 7.43 2.98
N ALA A 20 21.16 8.75 2.83
CA ALA A 20 20.07 9.61 3.33
C ALA A 20 18.81 9.60 2.44
N ASN A 21 18.76 8.77 1.38
CA ASN A 21 17.73 8.79 0.34
C ASN A 21 16.29 8.46 0.77
N TRP A 22 16.05 8.01 2.01
CA TRP A 22 14.72 7.68 2.51
C TRP A 22 14.07 8.88 3.21
N ALA A 23 13.52 9.79 2.42
CA ALA A 23 12.79 10.96 2.91
C ALA A 23 11.34 10.60 3.29
N PRO A 24 10.72 11.29 4.27
CA PRO A 24 9.29 11.17 4.52
C PRO A 24 8.49 11.49 3.25
N ASN A 25 7.46 10.70 3.00
CA ASN A 25 6.49 11.01 1.97
C ASN A 25 5.72 12.29 2.33
N ALA A 26 5.37 13.11 1.33
CA ALA A 26 4.71 14.40 1.56
C ALA A 26 3.31 14.27 2.19
N ALA A 27 2.64 13.13 2.01
CA ALA A 27 1.31 12.84 2.53
C ALA A 27 1.18 11.38 3.02
N ALA A 28 0.08 11.08 3.71
CA ALA A 28 -0.26 9.71 4.05
C ALA A 28 -0.51 8.87 2.78
N VAL A 29 -0.17 7.58 2.81
CA VAL A 29 -0.23 6.72 1.60
C VAL A 29 -1.65 6.50 1.05
N THR A 30 -2.67 6.84 1.83
CA THR A 30 -4.09 6.75 1.50
C THR A 30 -4.62 8.01 0.82
N GLU A 31 -3.87 9.11 0.84
CA GLU A 31 -4.30 10.35 0.22
C GLU A 31 -4.23 10.27 -1.31
N PRO A 32 -5.19 10.86 -2.03
CA PRO A 32 -5.23 10.81 -3.49
C PRO A 32 -4.12 11.63 -4.16
N ASN A 33 -3.52 12.56 -3.42
CA ASN A 33 -2.53 13.51 -3.92
C ASN A 33 -1.25 13.45 -3.07
N GLY A 34 -0.08 13.64 -3.69
CA GLY A 34 1.18 13.80 -2.97
C GLY A 34 2.19 12.67 -3.13
N HIS A 35 1.91 11.63 -3.93
CA HIS A 35 2.90 10.60 -4.27
C HIS A 35 2.51 9.71 -5.46
N SER A 36 3.50 9.01 -6.02
CA SER A 36 3.34 8.13 -7.18
C SER A 36 2.40 6.95 -6.96
N PHE A 37 2.28 6.44 -5.72
CA PHE A 37 1.37 5.31 -5.42
C PHE A 37 -0.10 5.64 -5.68
N ALA A 38 -0.59 6.81 -5.27
CA ALA A 38 -1.97 7.22 -5.53
C ALA A 38 -2.20 7.49 -7.02
N LYS A 39 -1.24 8.14 -7.70
CA LYS A 39 -1.31 8.40 -9.14
C LYS A 39 -1.37 7.13 -9.97
N ALA A 40 -0.66 6.07 -9.58
CA ALA A 40 -0.73 4.78 -10.25
C ALA A 40 -2.12 4.11 -10.14
N LEU A 41 -2.90 4.45 -9.11
CA LEU A 41 -4.23 3.89 -8.85
C LEU A 41 -5.38 4.80 -9.28
N GLU A 42 -5.09 5.99 -9.83
CA GLU A 42 -6.10 7.02 -10.13
C GLU A 42 -7.27 6.48 -10.97
N HIS A 43 -6.98 5.72 -12.04
CA HIS A 43 -8.00 5.09 -12.89
C HIS A 43 -8.47 3.71 -12.40
N VAL A 44 -8.02 3.27 -11.23
CA VAL A 44 -8.51 2.07 -10.55
C VAL A 44 -9.57 2.46 -9.50
N ILE A 45 -9.33 3.53 -8.75
CA ILE A 45 -10.18 3.94 -7.62
C ILE A 45 -11.20 5.03 -7.98
N ALA A 46 -10.99 5.77 -9.08
CA ALA A 46 -11.94 6.78 -9.52
C ALA A 46 -13.28 6.14 -9.95
N ALA A 47 -14.39 6.84 -9.69
CA ALA A 47 -15.69 6.43 -10.18
C ALA A 47 -15.80 6.67 -11.69
N ASN A 48 -15.57 5.63 -12.48
CA ASN A 48 -15.73 5.64 -13.93
C ASN A 48 -16.23 4.26 -14.41
N VAL A 49 -17.29 4.28 -15.23
CA VAL A 49 -17.97 3.09 -15.76
C VAL A 49 -17.07 2.23 -16.66
N ASP A 50 -16.08 2.86 -17.31
CA ASP A 50 -15.17 2.20 -18.22
C ASP A 50 -13.97 1.56 -17.52
N ASN A 51 -13.76 1.82 -16.22
CA ASN A 51 -12.66 1.21 -15.47
C ASN A 51 -12.81 -0.32 -15.42
N LYS A 52 -11.75 -1.04 -15.79
CA LYS A 52 -11.64 -2.51 -15.69
C LYS A 52 -10.31 -2.87 -15.01
N PHE A 53 -10.38 -3.54 -13.87
CA PHE A 53 -9.21 -4.02 -13.13
C PHE A 53 -9.53 -5.32 -12.38
N ILE A 54 -8.49 -6.08 -12.04
CA ILE A 54 -8.60 -7.29 -11.22
C ILE A 54 -7.83 -7.05 -9.93
N SER A 55 -8.49 -7.19 -8.78
CA SER A 55 -7.84 -7.22 -7.48
C SER A 55 -7.53 -8.66 -7.09
N TYR A 56 -6.32 -8.91 -6.62
CA TYR A 56 -5.89 -10.22 -6.13
C TYR A 56 -5.38 -10.11 -4.69
N ASN A 57 -5.68 -11.12 -3.87
CA ASN A 57 -5.14 -11.25 -2.53
C ASN A 57 -4.94 -12.73 -2.20
N ASN A 58 -3.84 -13.06 -1.52
CA ASN A 58 -3.54 -14.43 -1.07
C ASN A 58 -4.29 -14.83 0.22
N HIS A 59 -5.10 -13.94 0.80
CA HIS A 59 -5.99 -14.29 1.88
C HIS A 59 -7.07 -15.22 1.34
N PRO A 60 -7.15 -16.47 1.84
CA PRO A 60 -8.12 -17.41 1.32
C PRO A 60 -9.53 -16.88 1.61
N PRO A 61 -10.44 -16.88 0.61
CA PRO A 61 -11.85 -16.61 0.88
C PRO A 61 -12.40 -17.74 1.77
N ASP A 62 -13.13 -17.37 2.81
CA ASP A 62 -13.98 -18.29 3.58
C ASP A 62 -13.30 -19.55 4.16
N VAL A 63 -11.98 -19.54 4.39
CA VAL A 63 -11.30 -20.61 5.14
C VAL A 63 -11.29 -20.23 6.62
N PRO A 64 -12.06 -20.93 7.48
CA PRO A 64 -11.96 -20.72 8.92
C PRO A 64 -10.52 -20.96 9.35
N LYS A 65 -9.90 -19.98 10.00
CA LYS A 65 -8.60 -20.21 10.66
C LYS A 65 -8.80 -21.33 11.68
N VAL A 66 -8.19 -22.48 11.44
CA VAL A 66 -8.13 -23.54 12.45
C VAL A 66 -7.28 -23.01 13.60
N GLN A 67 -7.91 -22.59 14.69
CA GLN A 67 -7.20 -22.31 15.93
C GLN A 67 -6.82 -23.66 16.54
N THR A 68 -5.64 -24.16 16.20
CA THR A 68 -5.09 -25.30 16.92
C THR A 68 -4.61 -24.80 18.28
N LYS A 69 -5.23 -25.27 19.35
CA LYS A 69 -4.62 -25.19 20.68
C LYS A 69 -3.40 -26.10 20.68
N SER A 70 -2.22 -25.53 20.47
CA SER A 70 -0.99 -26.24 20.82
C SER A 70 -0.94 -26.35 22.33
N ASN A 71 -1.23 -27.54 22.86
CA ASN A 71 -0.86 -27.88 24.23
C ASN A 71 0.60 -28.34 24.18
N SER A 72 1.48 -27.69 24.95
CA SER A 72 2.77 -28.26 25.33
C SER A 72 2.63 -29.00 26.65
#